data_AF-K1L2S5-F1
#
_entry.id   AF-K1L2S5-F1
#
_cell.length_a   1.000
_cell.length_b   1.000
_cell.length_c   1.000
_cell.angle_alpha   90.00
_cell.angle_beta   90.00
_cell.angle_gamma   90.00
#
_symmetry.space_group_name_H-M   'P 1'
#
loop_
_entity.id
_entity.type
_entity.pdbx_description
1 polymer ?
#
loop_
_entity_poly.entity_id
_entity_poly.type
_entity_poly.pdbx_seq_one_letter_code
_entity_poly.pdbx_strand_id
1 'polypeptide(L)'
;MMNSYKSNHRNISGKRNNSLNKWNNMIYPDKRNKQSNSNQIGKNNSNITAIAGNWIVAIGSLLSAIASTPSNIFTQQTLTDFNLIGNILEAGGSAVVSETEDALLNKVGDQLQAIGNLATVVGILSKNEQSGQLLEKQGSLLQVVGLGIVINTEGKLTLLETISNTGNIIQLIGTVIEVFADTDTKEGEVMNAVGAWIQVVGAVITALATE
;
A
#
# COMPACT_ATOMS: atom_id res chain seq x y z
N MET A 1 11.96 83.32 -23.95
CA MET A 1 10.64 83.96 -24.20
C MET A 1 9.85 82.93 -25.00
N MET A 2 8.71 82.35 -24.63
CA MET A 2 7.61 82.79 -23.77
C MET A 2 6.76 81.54 -23.38
N ASN A 3 6.35 81.43 -22.11
CA ASN A 3 5.12 80.86 -21.50
C ASN A 3 4.35 79.73 -22.23
N SER A 4 3.92 78.59 -21.65
CA SER A 4 3.29 78.25 -20.35
C SER A 4 2.02 77.47 -20.71
N TYR A 5 1.82 76.26 -20.19
CA TYR A 5 0.57 75.89 -19.51
C TYR A 5 0.78 74.60 -18.69
N LYS A 6 0.78 74.78 -17.37
CA LYS A 6 0.59 73.71 -16.36
C LYS A 6 -0.90 73.45 -16.24
N SER A 7 -1.31 72.18 -16.17
CA SER A 7 -2.55 71.80 -15.47
C SER A 7 -2.22 70.85 -14.32
N ASN A 8 -2.49 71.35 -13.11
CA ASN A 8 -2.53 70.58 -11.87
C ASN A 8 -3.91 69.94 -11.74
N HIS A 9 -3.98 68.64 -11.48
CA HIS A 9 -5.14 68.05 -10.79
C HIS A 9 -4.67 67.24 -9.59
N ARG A 10 -5.15 67.67 -8.41
CA ARG A 10 -4.99 67.00 -7.12
C ARG A 10 -6.01 65.87 -6.95
N ASN A 11 -5.54 64.78 -6.32
CA ASN A 11 -6.19 63.80 -5.44
C ASN A 11 -7.72 63.71 -5.39
N ILE A 12 -8.24 62.50 -5.57
CA ILE A 12 -9.25 61.90 -4.66
C ILE A 12 -8.97 60.40 -4.48
N SER A 13 -8.63 60.02 -3.25
CA SER A 13 -8.66 58.63 -2.77
C SER A 13 -10.08 58.09 -2.82
N GLY A 14 -10.33 57.08 -3.64
CA GLY A 14 -11.57 56.32 -3.63
C GLY A 14 -11.25 54.84 -3.49
N LYS A 15 -11.36 54.31 -2.27
CA LYS A 15 -11.54 52.88 -2.03
C LYS A 15 -12.80 52.43 -2.80
N ARG A 16 -12.66 52.01 -4.06
CA ARG A 16 -13.72 51.29 -4.76
C ARG A 16 -13.67 49.85 -4.27
N ASN A 17 -14.56 49.54 -3.33
CA ASN A 17 -14.91 48.17 -3.01
C ASN A 17 -15.28 47.44 -4.30
N ASN A 18 -14.51 46.40 -4.62
CA ASN A 18 -14.67 45.53 -5.78
C ASN A 18 -15.97 44.69 -5.68
N SER A 19 -17.13 45.33 -5.77
CA SER A 19 -18.41 44.62 -5.88
C SER A 19 -18.48 43.78 -7.16
N LEU A 20 -17.84 44.24 -8.24
CA LEU A 20 -17.75 43.52 -9.51
C LEU A 20 -16.98 42.19 -9.40
N ASN A 21 -15.94 42.11 -8.57
CA ASN A 21 -15.23 40.83 -8.34
C ASN A 21 -16.07 39.85 -7.51
N LYS A 22 -16.94 40.37 -6.62
CA LYS A 22 -17.87 39.55 -5.84
C LYS A 22 -18.95 38.93 -6.72
N TRP A 23 -19.49 39.68 -7.68
CA TRP A 23 -20.48 39.18 -8.65
C TRP A 23 -19.87 38.23 -9.68
N ASN A 24 -18.65 38.48 -10.16
CA ASN A 24 -17.95 37.56 -11.06
C ASN A 24 -17.72 36.18 -10.41
N ASN A 25 -17.35 36.13 -9.12
CA ASN A 25 -17.21 34.87 -8.39
C ASN A 25 -18.54 34.18 -8.04
N MET A 26 -19.69 34.87 -8.13
CA MET A 26 -21.02 34.28 -7.96
C MET A 26 -21.58 33.68 -9.25
N ILE A 27 -21.33 34.33 -10.39
CA ILE A 27 -21.86 33.91 -11.70
C ILE A 27 -20.93 32.86 -12.34
N TYR A 28 -19.61 32.99 -12.12
CA TYR A 28 -18.60 32.00 -12.49
C TYR A 28 -17.74 31.70 -11.25
N PRO A 29 -18.20 30.84 -10.33
CA PRO A 29 -17.36 30.42 -9.21
C PRO A 29 -16.07 29.85 -9.78
N ASP A 30 -14.91 30.32 -9.29
CA ASP A 30 -13.61 29.85 -9.73
C ASP A 30 -13.51 28.34 -9.46
N LYS A 31 -13.81 27.54 -10.49
CA LYS A 31 -13.83 26.08 -10.43
C LYS A 31 -12.45 25.55 -10.03
N ARG A 32 -11.38 26.32 -10.26
CA ARG A 32 -10.01 25.94 -9.89
C ARG A 32 -9.81 25.81 -8.39
N ASN A 33 -10.41 26.66 -7.56
CA ASN A 33 -10.25 26.56 -6.11
C ASN A 33 -11.07 25.41 -5.50
N LYS A 34 -12.28 25.14 -6.01
CA LYS A 34 -13.07 23.98 -5.59
C LYS A 34 -12.46 22.66 -6.05
N GLN A 35 -11.91 22.63 -7.27
CA GLN A 35 -11.26 21.45 -7.84
C GLN A 35 -9.87 21.20 -7.21
N SER A 36 -9.13 22.26 -6.85
CA SER A 36 -7.89 22.15 -6.06
C SER A 36 -8.17 21.58 -4.67
N ASN A 37 -9.20 22.09 -3.96
CA ASN A 37 -9.57 21.56 -2.65
C ASN A 37 -10.12 20.13 -2.73
N SER A 38 -10.92 19.77 -3.73
CA SER A 38 -11.40 18.39 -3.88
C SER A 38 -10.27 17.42 -4.24
N ASN A 39 -9.30 17.85 -5.05
CA ASN A 39 -8.15 17.03 -5.40
C ASN A 39 -7.20 16.84 -4.20
N GLN A 40 -7.02 17.87 -3.37
CA GLN A 40 -6.25 17.75 -2.13
C GLN A 40 -6.94 16.84 -1.10
N ILE A 41 -8.26 16.96 -0.92
CA ILE A 41 -9.01 16.06 -0.02
C ILE A 41 -8.98 14.62 -0.55
N GLY A 42 -9.16 14.41 -1.85
CA GLY A 42 -9.06 13.10 -2.48
C GLY A 42 -7.69 12.46 -2.31
N LYS A 43 -6.62 13.24 -2.52
CA LYS A 43 -5.24 12.78 -2.31
C LYS A 43 -4.96 12.42 -0.84
N ASN A 44 -5.36 13.27 0.09
CA ASN A 44 -5.18 12.99 1.53
C ASN A 44 -5.92 11.71 1.97
N ASN A 45 -7.11 11.46 1.41
CA ASN A 45 -7.85 10.23 1.69
C ASN A 45 -7.14 9.00 1.10
N SER A 46 -6.59 9.11 -0.11
CA SER A 46 -5.79 8.04 -0.74
C SER A 46 -4.58 7.68 0.11
N ASN A 47 -3.85 8.69 0.57
CA ASN A 47 -2.70 8.54 1.47
C ASN A 47 -3.04 7.81 2.78
N ILE A 48 -4.08 8.24 3.49
CA ILE A 48 -4.52 7.55 4.73
C ILE A 48 -4.94 6.10 4.42
N THR A 49 -5.57 5.87 3.27
CA THR A 49 -6.01 4.54 2.84
C THR A 49 -4.82 3.64 2.53
N ALA A 50 -3.78 4.15 1.88
CA ALA A 50 -2.55 3.42 1.57
C ALA A 50 -1.82 3.04 2.87
N ILE A 51 -1.68 4.00 3.80
CA ILE A 51 -1.09 3.76 5.12
C ILE A 51 -1.85 2.66 5.86
N ALA A 52 -3.18 2.76 5.92
CA ALA A 52 -4.01 1.75 6.58
C ALA A 52 -3.85 0.37 5.92
N GLY A 53 -3.87 0.32 4.58
CA GLY A 53 -3.68 -0.92 3.81
C GLY A 53 -2.35 -1.60 4.11
N ASN A 54 -1.24 -0.85 4.05
CA ASN A 54 0.09 -1.42 4.32
C ASN A 54 0.27 -1.87 5.78
N TRP A 55 -0.32 -1.18 6.75
CA TRP A 55 -0.31 -1.67 8.14
C TRP A 55 -1.19 -2.91 8.34
N ILE A 56 -2.32 -3.01 7.63
CA ILE A 56 -3.15 -4.23 7.64
C ILE A 56 -2.36 -5.41 7.08
N VAL A 57 -1.62 -5.23 5.97
CA VAL A 57 -0.69 -6.25 5.45
C VAL A 57 0.33 -6.65 6.50
N ALA A 58 1.03 -5.68 7.10
CA ALA A 58 2.07 -5.97 8.10
C ALA A 58 1.54 -6.74 9.33
N ILE A 59 0.33 -6.42 9.81
CA ILE A 59 -0.31 -7.17 10.90
C ILE A 59 -0.68 -8.58 10.44
N GLY A 60 -1.19 -8.72 9.21
CA GLY A 60 -1.50 -10.01 8.61
C GLY A 60 -0.26 -10.91 8.54
N SER A 61 0.83 -10.41 7.95
CA SER A 61 2.10 -11.15 7.86
C SER A 61 2.65 -11.53 9.23
N LEU A 62 2.46 -10.68 10.25
CA LEU A 62 2.87 -11.01 11.63
C LEU A 62 2.10 -12.21 12.17
N LEU A 63 0.79 -12.28 11.96
CA LEU A 63 -0.01 -13.44 12.39
C LEU A 63 0.38 -14.70 11.61
N SER A 64 0.59 -14.59 10.30
CA SER A 64 1.10 -15.67 9.45
C SER A 64 2.47 -16.17 9.95
N ALA A 65 3.39 -15.28 10.33
CA ALA A 65 4.70 -15.66 10.87
C ALA A 65 4.63 -16.34 12.23
N ILE A 66 3.73 -15.89 13.11
CA ILE A 66 3.46 -16.58 14.38
C ILE A 66 2.92 -17.99 14.11
N ALA A 67 2.01 -18.14 13.14
CA ALA A 67 1.45 -19.42 12.75
C ALA A 67 2.49 -20.39 12.16
N SER A 68 3.42 -19.87 11.35
CA SER A 68 4.51 -20.63 10.73
C SER A 68 5.63 -21.01 11.71
N THR A 69 5.62 -20.48 12.95
CA THR A 69 6.66 -20.76 13.95
C THR A 69 6.33 -22.03 14.74
N PRO A 70 7.19 -23.09 14.70
CA PRO A 70 7.00 -24.27 15.53
C PRO A 70 6.84 -23.91 17.00
N SER A 71 5.71 -24.27 17.59
CA SER A 71 5.32 -23.82 18.93
C SER A 71 4.74 -24.95 19.75
N ASN A 72 5.12 -25.00 21.02
CA ASN A 72 4.46 -25.83 22.04
C ASN A 72 3.51 -25.01 22.94
N ILE A 73 3.42 -23.70 22.70
CA ILE A 73 2.59 -22.77 23.48
C ILE A 73 1.18 -22.69 22.89
N PHE A 74 1.08 -22.65 21.56
CA PHE A 74 -0.19 -22.57 20.85
C PHE A 74 -0.62 -23.95 20.34
N THR A 75 -1.92 -24.16 20.26
CA THR A 75 -2.47 -25.39 19.65
C THR A 75 -2.38 -25.32 18.13
N GLN A 76 -2.39 -26.48 17.45
CA GLN A 76 -2.43 -26.50 15.98
C GLN A 76 -3.64 -25.72 15.43
N GLN A 77 -4.82 -25.83 16.06
CA GLN A 77 -5.99 -25.06 15.65
C GLN A 77 -5.74 -23.55 15.74
N THR A 78 -5.10 -23.08 16.83
CA THR A 78 -4.76 -21.67 17.00
C THR A 78 -3.78 -21.18 15.94
N LEU A 79 -2.77 -22.00 15.60
CA LEU A 79 -1.81 -21.66 14.54
C LEU A 79 -2.52 -21.63 13.18
N THR A 80 -3.40 -22.59 12.88
CA THR A 80 -4.23 -22.56 11.67
C THR A 80 -5.13 -21.32 11.61
N ASP A 81 -5.76 -20.94 12.73
CA ASP A 81 -6.61 -19.74 12.80
C ASP A 81 -5.78 -18.46 12.59
N PHE A 82 -4.58 -18.36 13.17
CA PHE A 82 -3.67 -17.24 12.93
C PHE A 82 -3.20 -17.18 11.48
N ASN A 83 -2.89 -18.31 10.85
CA ASN A 83 -2.52 -18.35 9.44
C ASN A 83 -3.67 -17.88 8.54
N LEU A 84 -4.88 -18.36 8.84
CA LEU A 84 -6.10 -17.98 8.12
C LEU A 84 -6.39 -16.48 8.24
N ILE A 85 -6.38 -15.94 9.46
CA ILE A 85 -6.62 -14.52 9.71
C ILE A 85 -5.51 -13.67 9.09
N GLY A 86 -4.25 -14.10 9.21
CA GLY A 86 -3.09 -13.43 8.63
C GLY A 86 -3.25 -13.24 7.12
N ASN A 87 -3.46 -14.32 6.38
CA ASN A 87 -3.66 -14.27 4.93
C ASN A 87 -4.91 -13.47 4.53
N ILE A 88 -6.00 -13.50 5.31
CA ILE A 88 -7.18 -12.66 5.03
C ILE A 88 -6.85 -11.16 5.17
N LEU A 89 -6.10 -10.80 6.22
CA LEU A 89 -5.67 -9.41 6.42
C LEU A 89 -4.71 -8.98 5.33
N GLU A 90 -3.72 -9.80 4.97
CA GLU A 90 -2.80 -9.50 3.86
C GLU A 90 -3.57 -9.32 2.54
N ALA A 91 -4.51 -10.21 2.23
CA ALA A 91 -5.35 -10.07 1.04
C ALA A 91 -6.15 -8.76 1.02
N GLY A 92 -6.80 -8.43 2.14
CA GLY A 92 -7.59 -7.22 2.28
C GLY A 92 -6.73 -5.96 2.22
N GLY A 93 -5.59 -5.97 2.89
CA GLY A 93 -4.62 -4.88 2.90
C GLY A 93 -4.07 -4.59 1.51
N SER A 94 -3.57 -5.61 0.80
CA SER A 94 -3.08 -5.45 -0.58
C SER A 94 -4.17 -4.96 -1.54
N ALA A 95 -5.42 -5.44 -1.39
CA ALA A 95 -6.54 -4.95 -2.19
C ALA A 95 -6.82 -3.46 -1.93
N VAL A 96 -6.74 -3.01 -0.66
CA VAL A 96 -6.89 -1.60 -0.29
C VAL A 96 -5.76 -0.75 -0.89
N VAL A 97 -4.50 -1.20 -0.80
CA VAL A 97 -3.34 -0.49 -1.37
C VAL A 97 -3.47 -0.37 -2.89
N SER A 98 -3.90 -1.43 -3.58
CA SER A 98 -4.14 -1.43 -5.03
C SER A 98 -5.10 -0.32 -5.50
N GLU A 99 -6.09 0.06 -4.68
CA GLU A 99 -7.02 1.13 -5.02
C GLU A 99 -6.43 2.55 -4.85
N THR A 100 -5.28 2.64 -4.19
CA THR A 100 -4.53 3.89 -3.99
C THR A 100 -3.38 4.10 -4.98
N GLU A 101 -3.02 3.05 -5.73
CA GLU A 101 -1.94 3.07 -6.70
C GLU A 101 -2.33 3.76 -8.02
N ASP A 102 -1.55 4.77 -8.41
CA ASP A 102 -1.70 5.45 -9.70
C ASP A 102 -1.08 4.64 -10.85
N ALA A 103 -0.01 3.88 -10.58
CA ALA A 103 0.70 3.10 -11.57
C ALA A 103 0.02 1.75 -11.82
N LEU A 104 -0.30 1.46 -13.09
CA LEU A 104 -0.99 0.22 -13.47
C LEU A 104 -0.24 -1.04 -13.01
N LEU A 105 1.09 -1.05 -13.10
CA LEU A 105 1.90 -2.19 -12.68
C LEU A 105 1.81 -2.41 -11.16
N ASN A 106 1.90 -1.35 -10.36
CA ASN A 106 1.75 -1.45 -8.90
C ASN A 106 0.37 -2.00 -8.53
N LYS A 107 -0.69 -1.43 -9.13
CA LYS A 107 -2.06 -1.91 -8.94
C LYS A 107 -2.21 -3.40 -9.26
N VAL A 108 -1.69 -3.85 -10.40
CA VAL A 108 -1.74 -5.27 -10.80
C VAL A 108 -0.91 -6.13 -9.83
N GLY A 109 0.26 -5.67 -9.43
CA GLY A 109 1.13 -6.39 -8.49
C GLY A 109 0.47 -6.60 -7.13
N ASP A 110 -0.17 -5.57 -6.58
CA ASP A 110 -0.92 -5.66 -5.31
C ASP A 110 -2.19 -6.51 -5.43
N GLN A 111 -2.88 -6.47 -6.57
CA GLN A 111 -4.00 -7.38 -6.84
C GLN A 111 -3.56 -8.84 -6.91
N LEU A 112 -2.41 -9.14 -7.52
CA LEU A 112 -1.85 -10.49 -7.56
C LEU A 112 -1.45 -10.97 -6.17
N GLN A 113 -0.90 -10.09 -5.32
CA GLN A 113 -0.66 -10.41 -3.92
C GLN A 113 -1.96 -10.72 -3.18
N ALA A 114 -3.01 -9.92 -3.39
CA ALA A 114 -4.31 -10.17 -2.77
C ALA A 114 -4.91 -11.51 -3.20
N ILE A 115 -4.87 -11.83 -4.50
CA ILE A 115 -5.34 -13.10 -5.05
C ILE A 115 -4.50 -14.27 -4.52
N GLY A 116 -3.18 -14.10 -4.44
CA GLY A 116 -2.27 -15.11 -3.91
C GLY A 116 -2.60 -15.46 -2.46
N ASN A 117 -2.79 -14.46 -1.60
CA ASN A 117 -3.23 -14.67 -0.22
C ASN A 117 -4.61 -15.35 -0.12
N LEU A 118 -5.56 -14.99 -0.98
CA LEU A 118 -6.86 -15.68 -1.03
C LEU A 118 -6.74 -17.14 -1.49
N ALA A 119 -5.82 -17.47 -2.41
CA ALA A 119 -5.55 -18.84 -2.79
C ALA A 119 -4.97 -19.64 -1.61
N THR A 120 -4.10 -19.04 -0.80
CA THR A 120 -3.62 -19.63 0.47
C THR A 120 -4.77 -19.86 1.45
N VAL A 121 -5.69 -18.91 1.62
CA VAL A 121 -6.90 -19.08 2.43
C VAL A 121 -7.74 -20.27 1.97
N VAL A 122 -7.95 -20.42 0.66
CA VAL A 122 -8.67 -21.58 0.11
C VAL A 122 -7.90 -22.88 0.37
N GLY A 123 -6.58 -22.85 0.30
CA GLY A 123 -5.71 -23.97 0.64
C GLY A 123 -5.86 -24.42 2.10
N ILE A 124 -5.78 -23.48 3.06
CA ILE A 124 -5.96 -23.73 4.49
C ILE A 124 -7.33 -24.33 4.80
N LEU A 125 -8.39 -23.86 4.13
CA LEU A 125 -9.76 -24.34 4.32
C LEU A 125 -10.06 -25.65 3.56
N SER A 126 -9.11 -26.15 2.76
CA SER A 126 -9.29 -27.37 1.98
C SER A 126 -9.41 -28.59 2.90
N LYS A 127 -10.39 -29.45 2.63
CA LYS A 127 -10.53 -30.75 3.29
C LYS A 127 -9.57 -31.81 2.76
N ASN A 128 -8.95 -31.55 1.60
CA ASN A 128 -7.92 -32.39 1.02
C ASN A 128 -6.57 -31.74 1.28
N GLU A 129 -5.74 -32.41 2.08
CA GLU A 129 -4.42 -31.91 2.50
C GLU A 129 -3.48 -31.66 1.32
N GLN A 130 -3.37 -32.60 0.37
CA GLN A 130 -2.52 -32.42 -0.82
C GLN A 130 -2.98 -31.25 -1.69
N SER A 131 -4.27 -31.15 -1.97
CA SER A 131 -4.82 -30.01 -2.71
C SER A 131 -4.67 -28.70 -1.95
N GLY A 132 -4.79 -28.74 -0.62
CA GLY A 132 -4.63 -27.58 0.26
C GLY A 132 -3.22 -27.03 0.20
N GLN A 133 -2.22 -27.86 0.48
CA GLN A 133 -0.80 -27.50 0.40
C GLN A 133 -0.40 -27.01 -1.01
N LEU A 134 -0.94 -27.63 -2.07
CA LEU A 134 -0.70 -27.18 -3.43
C LEU A 134 -1.26 -25.76 -3.68
N LEU A 135 -2.46 -25.47 -3.18
CA LEU A 135 -3.09 -24.16 -3.30
C LEU A 135 -2.36 -23.09 -2.47
N GLU A 136 -1.86 -23.43 -1.28
CA GLU A 136 -1.03 -22.55 -0.48
C GLU A 136 0.26 -22.19 -1.23
N LYS A 137 0.99 -23.17 -1.77
CA LYS A 137 2.20 -22.92 -2.57
C LYS A 137 1.91 -22.11 -3.84
N GLN A 138 0.81 -22.39 -4.54
CA GLN A 138 0.39 -21.61 -5.70
C GLN A 138 0.02 -20.17 -5.33
N GLY A 139 -0.62 -19.99 -4.17
CA GLY A 139 -0.94 -18.69 -3.61
C GLY A 139 0.32 -17.87 -3.35
N SER A 140 1.27 -18.41 -2.59
CA SER A 140 2.56 -17.74 -2.32
C SER A 140 3.35 -17.47 -3.60
N LEU A 141 3.31 -18.36 -4.61
CA LEU A 141 3.91 -18.09 -5.92
C LEU A 141 3.27 -16.89 -6.65
N LEU A 142 1.94 -16.75 -6.60
CA LEU A 142 1.28 -15.56 -7.15
C LEU A 142 1.68 -14.28 -6.41
N GLN A 143 1.87 -14.35 -5.10
CA GLN A 143 2.38 -13.23 -4.31
C GLN A 143 3.80 -12.85 -4.74
N VAL A 144 4.70 -13.82 -4.94
CA VAL A 144 6.06 -13.60 -5.46
C VAL A 144 6.03 -12.85 -6.80
N VAL A 145 5.13 -13.24 -7.72
CA VAL A 145 4.95 -12.53 -8.99
C VAL A 145 4.43 -11.11 -8.76
N GLY A 146 3.44 -10.95 -7.89
CA GLY A 146 2.86 -9.65 -7.54
C GLY A 146 3.92 -8.69 -6.97
N LEU A 147 4.62 -9.10 -5.92
CA LEU A 147 5.73 -8.36 -5.30
C LEU A 147 6.82 -8.01 -6.32
N GLY A 148 7.17 -8.95 -7.20
CA GLY A 148 8.15 -8.72 -8.27
C GLY A 148 7.75 -7.61 -9.25
N ILE A 149 6.46 -7.44 -9.52
CA ILE A 149 5.93 -6.40 -10.41
C ILE A 149 5.95 -5.01 -9.73
N VAL A 150 5.67 -4.95 -8.42
CA VAL A 150 5.64 -3.68 -7.67
C VAL A 150 7.04 -3.10 -7.46
N ILE A 151 8.10 -3.92 -7.54
CA ILE A 151 9.48 -3.45 -7.37
C ILE A 151 9.83 -2.45 -8.48
N ASN A 152 10.07 -1.21 -8.06
CA ASN A 152 10.46 -0.13 -8.95
C ASN A 152 11.98 -0.15 -9.17
N THR A 153 12.41 -0.25 -10.42
CA THR A 153 13.84 -0.28 -10.82
C THR A 153 14.30 1.01 -11.49
N GLU A 154 13.46 2.04 -11.50
CA GLU A 154 13.80 3.34 -12.07
C GLU A 154 14.90 4.05 -11.27
N GLY A 155 15.79 4.75 -11.97
CA GLY A 155 17.01 5.31 -11.37
C GLY A 155 16.82 6.59 -10.55
N LYS A 156 15.59 7.09 -10.36
CA LYS A 156 15.31 8.33 -9.60
C LYS A 156 14.11 8.16 -8.68
N LEU A 157 14.28 7.34 -7.65
CA LEU A 157 13.31 7.22 -6.56
C LEU A 157 13.55 8.30 -5.51
N THR A 158 12.48 8.79 -4.89
CA THR A 158 12.54 9.55 -3.64
C THR A 158 13.05 8.65 -2.51
N LEU A 159 13.40 9.25 -1.36
CA LEU A 159 13.85 8.49 -0.19
C LEU A 159 12.78 7.48 0.27
N LEU A 160 11.51 7.91 0.34
CA LEU A 160 10.42 7.05 0.78
C LEU A 160 10.11 5.94 -0.21
N GLU A 161 10.08 6.24 -1.51
CA GLU A 161 9.94 5.21 -2.54
C GLU A 161 11.09 4.20 -2.48
N THR A 162 12.32 4.65 -2.20
CA THR A 162 13.48 3.75 -2.02
C THR A 162 13.30 2.82 -0.82
N ILE A 163 12.83 3.35 0.32
CA ILE A 163 12.59 2.57 1.53
C ILE A 163 11.44 1.58 1.32
N SER A 164 10.32 2.03 0.74
CA SER A 164 9.17 1.19 0.39
C SER A 164 9.58 0.06 -0.56
N ASN A 165 10.33 0.39 -1.62
CA ASN A 165 10.85 -0.59 -2.56
C ASN A 165 11.80 -1.60 -1.91
N THR A 166 12.61 -1.15 -0.94
CA THR A 166 13.45 -2.05 -0.12
C THR A 166 12.60 -2.99 0.72
N GLY A 167 11.52 -2.49 1.34
CA GLY A 167 10.55 -3.31 2.06
C GLY A 167 9.93 -4.39 1.18
N ASN A 168 9.51 -4.03 -0.04
CA ASN A 168 8.95 -4.98 -1.01
C ASN A 168 9.96 -6.04 -1.46
N ILE A 169 11.24 -5.67 -1.66
CA ILE A 169 12.31 -6.64 -1.95
C ILE A 169 12.51 -7.62 -0.78
N ILE A 170 12.49 -7.13 0.46
CA ILE A 170 12.63 -7.98 1.65
C ILE A 170 11.44 -8.92 1.76
N GLN A 171 10.20 -8.44 1.54
CA GLN A 171 9.01 -9.28 1.47
C GLN A 171 9.16 -10.39 0.43
N LEU A 172 9.56 -10.03 -0.80
CA LEU A 172 9.77 -10.98 -1.88
C LEU A 172 10.75 -12.08 -1.49
N ILE A 173 11.86 -11.74 -0.83
CA ILE A 173 12.83 -12.73 -0.35
C ILE A 173 12.19 -13.68 0.67
N GLY A 174 11.43 -13.15 1.63
CA GLY A 174 10.73 -13.94 2.64
C GLY A 174 9.74 -14.93 2.01
N THR A 175 8.87 -14.45 1.12
CA THR A 175 7.87 -15.28 0.43
C THR A 175 8.51 -16.34 -0.47
N VAL A 176 9.63 -16.01 -1.14
CA VAL A 176 10.39 -17.01 -1.92
C VAL A 176 10.93 -18.13 -1.02
N ILE A 177 11.45 -17.79 0.17
CA ILE A 177 11.93 -18.79 1.13
C ILE A 177 10.80 -19.73 1.56
N GLU A 178 9.61 -19.20 1.87
CA GLU A 178 8.43 -20.01 2.23
C GLU A 178 8.00 -20.96 1.10
N VAL A 179 7.92 -20.46 -0.14
CA VAL A 179 7.54 -21.27 -1.31
C VAL A 179 8.42 -22.51 -1.48
N PHE A 180 9.73 -22.35 -1.23
CA PHE A 180 10.71 -23.42 -1.42
C PHE A 180 11.02 -24.19 -0.13
N ALA A 181 10.44 -23.81 1.01
CA ALA A 181 10.59 -24.55 2.25
C ALA A 181 9.87 -25.91 2.14
N ASP A 182 10.58 -26.98 2.50
CA ASP A 182 10.03 -28.33 2.57
C ASP A 182 9.44 -28.60 3.96
N THR A 183 8.20 -28.17 4.17
CA THR A 183 7.49 -28.23 5.46
C THR A 183 7.23 -29.65 5.96
N ASP A 184 7.52 -30.69 5.17
CA ASP A 184 7.50 -32.09 5.64
C ASP A 184 8.74 -32.43 6.50
N THR A 185 9.71 -31.52 6.58
CA THR A 185 10.93 -31.65 7.37
C THR A 185 10.99 -30.59 8.48
N LYS A 186 11.66 -30.90 9.59
CA LYS A 186 11.86 -29.93 10.68
C LYS A 186 12.66 -28.72 10.23
N GLU A 187 13.68 -28.94 9.41
CA GLU A 187 14.50 -27.89 8.84
C GLU A 187 13.66 -26.98 7.93
N GLY A 188 12.74 -27.55 7.15
CA GLY A 188 11.84 -26.79 6.30
C GLY A 188 10.74 -26.05 7.08
N GLU A 189 10.20 -26.61 8.16
CA GLU A 189 9.32 -25.87 9.07
C GLU A 189 10.03 -24.61 9.65
N VAL A 190 11.28 -24.77 10.08
CA VAL A 190 12.11 -23.65 10.56
C VAL A 190 12.39 -22.65 9.43
N MET A 191 12.69 -23.14 8.22
CA MET A 191 12.92 -22.28 7.06
C MET A 191 11.67 -21.48 6.67
N ASN A 192 10.50 -22.11 6.72
CA ASN A 192 9.22 -21.46 6.49
C ASN A 192 8.99 -20.34 7.52
N ALA A 193 9.23 -20.62 8.81
CA ALA A 193 9.16 -19.59 9.85
C ALA A 193 10.12 -18.42 9.59
N VAL A 194 11.36 -18.70 9.17
CA VAL A 194 12.34 -17.66 8.83
C VAL A 194 11.86 -16.80 7.65
N GLY A 195 11.33 -17.43 6.59
CA GLY A 195 10.75 -16.73 5.45
C GLY A 195 9.62 -15.79 5.87
N ALA A 196 8.67 -16.29 6.69
CA ALA A 196 7.57 -15.51 7.22
C ALA A 196 8.03 -14.28 8.02
N TRP A 197 9.01 -14.45 8.93
CA TRP A 197 9.54 -13.33 9.71
C TRP A 197 10.31 -12.32 8.86
N ILE A 198 11.00 -12.75 7.80
CA ILE A 198 11.62 -11.83 6.83
C ILE A 198 10.52 -11.01 6.12
N GLN A 199 9.41 -11.65 5.72
CA GLN A 199 8.28 -10.95 5.13
C GLN A 199 7.70 -9.90 6.08
N VAL A 200 7.53 -10.22 7.36
CA VAL A 200 7.08 -9.25 8.40
C VAL A 200 7.97 -8.00 8.41
N VAL A 201 9.29 -8.18 8.42
CA VAL A 201 10.23 -7.06 8.43
C VAL A 201 10.03 -6.19 7.19
N GLY A 202 9.92 -6.80 6.02
CA GLY A 202 9.68 -6.08 4.77
C GLY A 202 8.35 -5.32 4.77
N ALA A 203 7.26 -5.96 5.23
CA ALA A 203 5.93 -5.36 5.29
C ALA A 203 5.89 -4.16 6.25
N VAL A 204 6.55 -4.25 7.41
CA VAL A 204 6.68 -3.13 8.35
C VAL A 204 7.48 -1.97 7.74
N ILE A 205 8.57 -2.25 7.02
CA ILE A 205 9.35 -1.22 6.34
C ILE A 205 8.50 -0.51 5.28
N THR A 206 7.75 -1.25 4.46
CA THR A 206 6.83 -0.69 3.47
C THR A 206 5.75 0.18 4.14
N ALA A 207 5.14 -0.29 5.23
CA ALA A 207 4.14 0.47 5.98
C ALA A 207 4.69 1.77 6.59
N LEU A 208 5.93 1.76 7.09
CA LEU A 208 6.59 2.95 7.62
C LEU A 208 6.96 3.97 6.54
N ALA A 209 7.12 3.52 5.28
CA ALA A 209 7.53 4.35 4.16
C ALA A 209 6.36 4.90 3.31
N THR A 210 5.12 4.65 3.73
CA THR A 210 3.91 5.10 3.02
C THR A 210 3.49 6.50 3.49
N GLU A 211 3.18 7.39 2.54
CA GLU A 211 2.74 8.78 2.78
C GLU A 211 1.32 9.07 2.28
#